data_AF-A0A353GY26-F1
#
_entry.id   AF-A0A353GY26-F1
#
_cell.length_a   1.000
_cell.length_b   1.000
_cell.length_c   1.000
_cell.angle_alpha   90.00
_cell.angle_beta   90.00
_cell.angle_gamma   90.00
#
_symmetry.space_group_name_H-M   'P 1'
#
loop_
_entity.id
_entity.type
_entity.pdbx_description
1 polymer ?
#
loop_
_entity_poly.entity_id
_entity_poly.type
_entity_poly.pdbx_seq_one_letter_code
_entity_poly.pdbx_strand_id
1 'polypeptide(L)' 'MKLNWEHVSQNFYNITSEEHPMGTLQRGQNYNWILDIPQLNIHREGQYRQDLMEYAEKKLKEESQ' A
#
# COMPACT_ATOMS: atom_id res chain seq x y z
N MET A 1 14.61 -1.28 -4.51
CA MET A 1 13.31 -1.92 -4.27
C MET A 1 12.18 -0.96 -4.66
N LYS A 2 11.12 -1.42 -5.33
CA LYS A 2 9.96 -0.59 -5.73
C LYS A 2 8.65 -1.37 -5.48
N LEU A 3 7.61 -0.68 -5.01
CA LEU A 3 6.27 -1.25 -4.91
C LEU A 3 5.57 -1.20 -6.27
N ASN A 4 4.95 -2.30 -6.63
CA ASN A 4 4.02 -2.42 -7.74
C ASN A 4 2.61 -2.48 -7.18
N TRP A 5 1.72 -1.67 -7.75
CA TRP A 5 0.33 -1.53 -7.32
C TRP A 5 -0.57 -2.13 -8.39
N GLU A 6 -0.98 -3.37 -8.20
CA GLU A 6 -1.83 -4.09 -9.13
C GLU A 6 -3.30 -3.75 -8.81
N HIS A 7 -3.97 -3.06 -9.74
CA HIS A 7 -5.39 -2.73 -9.60
C HIS A 7 -6.24 -3.97 -9.91
N VAL A 8 -6.88 -4.53 -8.86
CA VAL A 8 -7.74 -5.72 -9.00
C VAL A 8 -9.20 -5.31 -9.19
N SER A 9 -9.64 -4.28 -8.47
CA SER A 9 -10.99 -3.73 -8.58
C SER A 9 -11.03 -2.27 -8.14
N GLN A 10 -12.15 -1.59 -8.39
CA GLN A 10 -12.36 -0.17 -8.08
C GLN A 10 -11.94 0.25 -6.66
N ASN A 11 -12.02 -0.68 -5.70
CA ASN A 11 -11.76 -0.44 -4.28
C ASN A 11 -10.61 -1.29 -3.74
N PHE A 12 -9.78 -1.90 -4.59
CA PHE A 12 -8.77 -2.85 -4.12
C PHE A 12 -7.55 -2.92 -5.05
N TYR A 13 -6.38 -2.82 -4.42
CA TYR A 13 -5.07 -3.02 -5.04
C TYR A 13 -4.28 -4.07 -4.28
N ASN A 14 -3.66 -4.99 -5.02
CA ASN A 14 -2.57 -5.81 -4.50
C ASN A 14 -1.26 -5.03 -4.57
N ILE A 15 -0.40 -5.25 -3.57
CA ILE A 15 0.90 -4.61 -3.48
C ILE A 15 1.94 -5.71 -3.57
N THR A 16 2.87 -5.60 -4.52
CA THR A 16 4.00 -6.52 -4.69
C THR A 16 5.32 -5.78 -4.79
N SER A 17 6.43 -6.45 -4.48
CA SER A 17 7.79 -5.95 -4.73
C SER A 17 8.57 -7.07 -5.39
N GLU A 18 9.08 -6.84 -6.61
CA GLU A 18 9.87 -7.84 -7.35
C GLU A 18 9.21 -9.24 -7.34
N GLU A 19 7.89 -9.27 -7.60
CA GLU A 19 7.02 -10.45 -7.62
C GLU A 19 6.64 -11.06 -6.25
N HIS A 20 7.16 -10.54 -5.15
CA HIS A 20 6.74 -10.96 -3.80
C HIS A 20 5.52 -10.18 -3.32
N PRO A 21 4.48 -10.84 -2.77
CA PRO A 21 3.33 -10.17 -2.17
C PRO A 21 3.76 -9.39 -0.92
N MET A 22 3.47 -8.09 -0.93
CA MET A 22 3.82 -7.14 0.12
C MET A 22 2.60 -6.72 0.95
N GLY A 23 1.40 -6.72 0.39
CA GLY A 23 0.24 -6.20 1.11
C GLY A 23 -0.92 -5.81 0.21
N THR A 24 -1.82 -5.00 0.76
CA THR A 24 -3.04 -4.56 0.07
C THR A 24 -3.33 -3.09 0.35
N LEU A 25 -4.03 -2.46 -0.60
CA LEU A 25 -4.63 -1.14 -0.42
C LEU A 25 -6.09 -1.23 -0.83
N GLN A 26 -6.99 -1.07 0.13
CA GLN A 26 -8.41 -1.29 -0.08
C GLN A 26 -9.26 -0.16 0.49
N ARG A 27 -10.42 0.09 -0.12
CA ARG A 27 -11.38 1.05 0.41
C ARG A 27 -12.26 0.38 1.46
N GLY A 28 -12.19 0.87 2.69
CA GLY A 28 -13.03 0.44 3.81
C GLY A 28 -14.47 0.95 3.72
N GLN A 29 -15.31 0.48 4.64
CA GLN A 29 -16.75 0.81 4.68
C GLN A 29 -17.03 2.30 4.90
N ASN A 30 -16.13 3.02 5.57
CA ASN A 30 -16.24 4.46 5.84
C ASN A 30 -15.72 5.34 4.70
N TYR A 31 -15.61 4.79 3.47
CA TYR A 31 -15.03 5.44 2.29
C TYR A 31 -13.55 5.83 2.39
N ASN A 32 -12.89 5.55 3.52
CA ASN A 32 -11.44 5.68 3.70
C ASN A 32 -10.72 4.54 2.98
N TRP A 33 -9.49 4.81 2.55
CA TRP A 33 -8.55 3.80 2.11
C TRP A 33 -7.76 3.26 3.29
N ILE A 34 -7.48 1.96 3.27
CA ILE A 34 -6.74 1.21 4.27
C ILE A 34 -5.56 0.59 3.54
N LEU A 35 -4.36 1.00 3.96
CA LEU A 35 -3.09 0.46 3.50
C LEU A 35 -2.56 -0.51 4.54
N ASP A 36 -2.26 -1.72 4.10
CA ASP A 36 -1.70 -2.77 4.93
C ASP A 36 -0.50 -3.40 4.22
N ILE A 37 0.71 -3.19 4.75
CA ILE A 37 1.97 -3.77 4.25
C ILE A 37 2.73 -4.35 5.45
N PRO A 38 2.47 -5.60 5.85
CA PRO A 38 3.05 -6.20 7.07
C PRO A 38 4.58 -6.22 7.07
N GLN A 39 5.21 -6.45 5.92
CA GLN A 39 6.67 -6.54 5.77
C GLN A 39 7.37 -5.21 6.03
N LEU A 40 6.67 -4.08 5.88
CA LEU A 40 7.16 -2.75 6.22
C LEU A 40 6.59 -2.24 7.56
N ASN A 41 5.87 -3.09 8.31
CA ASN A 41 5.15 -2.71 9.52
C ASN A 41 4.22 -1.51 9.31
N ILE A 42 3.52 -1.48 8.17
CA ILE A 42 2.59 -0.40 7.83
C ILE A 42 1.16 -0.90 7.97
N HIS A 43 0.40 -0.23 8.84
CA HIS A 43 -1.06 -0.26 8.85
C HIS A 43 -1.56 1.17 8.97
N ARG A 44 -2.23 1.69 7.94
CA ARG A 44 -2.63 3.11 7.88
C ARG A 44 -3.93 3.32 7.14
N GLU A 45 -4.79 4.18 7.70
CA GLU A 45 -6.00 4.66 7.03
C GLU A 45 -5.83 6.10 6.53
N GLY A 46 -6.49 6.43 5.41
CA GLY A 46 -6.44 7.77 4.84
C GLY A 46 -7.59 8.02 3.86
N GLN A 47 -7.99 9.28 3.71
CA GLN A 47 -9.07 9.65 2.80
C GLN A 47 -8.67 9.46 1.32
N TYR A 48 -7.40 9.67 1.00
CA TYR A 48 -6.88 9.61 -0.35
C TYR A 48 -5.91 8.44 -0.51
N ARG A 49 -6.15 7.59 -1.51
CA ARG A 49 -5.28 6.45 -1.81
C ARG A 49 -3.86 6.88 -2.17
N GLN A 50 -3.72 8.03 -2.84
CA GLN A 50 -2.42 8.50 -3.33
C GLN A 50 -1.47 8.84 -2.17
N ASP A 51 -1.95 9.50 -1.12
CA ASP A 51 -1.17 9.81 0.09
C ASP A 51 -0.65 8.54 0.76
N LEU A 52 -1.46 7.47 0.78
CA LEU A 52 -1.06 6.17 1.32
C LEU A 52 0.00 5.50 0.44
N MET A 53 -0.15 5.58 -0.89
CA MET A 53 0.85 5.04 -1.82
C MET A 53 2.20 5.76 -1.68
N GLU A 54 2.20 7.10 -1.63
CA GLU A 54 3.40 7.90 -1.42
C GLU A 54 4.07 7.60 -0.07
N TYR A 55 3.28 7.40 0.99
CA TYR A 55 3.79 6.99 2.29
C TYR A 55 4.48 5.62 2.25
N ALA A 56 3.87 4.64 1.59
CA ALA A 56 4.44 3.30 1.44
C ALA A 56 5.76 3.32 0.67
N GLU A 57 5.84 4.10 -0.41
CA GLU A 57 7.07 4.25 -1.19
C GLU A 57 8.18 4.94 -0.40
N LYS A 58 7.84 5.93 0.42
CA LYS A 58 8.81 6.58 1.31
C LYS A 58 9.34 5.60 2.35
N LYS A 59 8.46 4.83 3.00
CA LYS A 59 8.85 3.81 3.98
C LYS A 59 9.76 2.73 3.38
N LEU A 60 9.45 2.27 2.17
CA LEU A 60 10.29 1.29 1.47
C LEU A 60 11.72 1.82 1.24
N LYS A 61 11.86 3.11 0.91
CA LYS A 61 13.17 3.76 0.73
C LYS A 61 13.94 3.86 2.05
N GLU A 62 13.25 4.14 3.16
CA GLU A 62 13.87 4.21 4.50
C GLU A 62 14.42 2.84 4.95
N GLU A 63 13.70 1.74 4.69
CA GLU A 63 14.12 0.37 5.06
C GLU A 63 15.20 -0.21 4.11
N SER A 64 15.40 0.38 2.93
CA SER A 64 16.40 -0.08 1.95
C SER A 64 17.80 0.54 2.17
N GLN A 65 17.98 1.36 3.20
CA GLN A 65 19.26 2.01 3.56
C GLN A 65 19.93 1.29 4.74
#